data_AF-A0A4Q8LP82-F1
#
_entry.id   AF-A0A4Q8LP82-F1
#
_cell.length_a   1.000
_cell.length_b   1.000
_cell.length_c   1.000
_cell.angle_alpha   90.00
_cell.angle_beta   90.00
_cell.angle_gamma   90.00
#
_symmetry.space_group_name_H-M   'P 1'
#
loop_
_entity.id
_entity.type
_entity.pdbx_description
1 polymer ?
#
loop_
_entity_poly.entity_id
_entity_poly.type
_entity_poly.pdbx_seq_one_letter_code
_entity_poly.pdbx_strand_id
1 'polypeptide(L)'
;MTLDTIAPTTRADATGSLPLPQQLAALGTVLCLYRAQQGSELAGWNQAVRAAIQAGVESDGLRESLLFFDRDGACCWRLCLLPDSDFLAWDQLSARLPTHAAGNPHGRGVSERLWQRLARRLTGEQWRACPVRLHALAAAGAQAVLAASLTPVSALGAAATREIVHAEGAELAAWDDCCCAQAALQSVGVGAAHGDLADYVFRPDLKAGR
;
A
#
# COMPACT_ATOMS: atom_id res chain seq x y z
N MET A 1 6.21 40.69 -33.66
CA MET A 1 5.98 39.23 -33.66
C MET A 1 5.79 38.86 -32.19
N THR A 2 4.54 38.79 -31.75
CA THR A 2 4.11 38.75 -30.34
C THR A 2 3.42 37.42 -30.06
N LEU A 3 3.60 36.95 -28.81
CA LEU A 3 2.90 35.84 -28.12
C LEU A 3 3.43 34.44 -28.48
N ASP A 4 3.66 33.50 -27.55
CA ASP A 4 2.90 33.22 -26.33
C ASP A 4 3.76 32.94 -25.09
N THR A 5 3.47 33.67 -24.02
CA THR A 5 3.84 33.31 -22.65
C THR A 5 2.84 32.27 -22.17
N ILE A 6 3.29 31.03 -22.00
CA ILE A 6 2.50 29.96 -21.37
C ILE A 6 2.37 30.33 -19.89
N ALA A 7 1.21 30.85 -19.50
CA ALA A 7 0.86 31.05 -18.11
C ALA A 7 0.78 29.68 -17.40
N PRO A 8 1.34 29.54 -16.18
CA PRO A 8 1.07 28.36 -15.38
C PRO A 8 -0.41 28.36 -14.99
N THR A 9 -1.16 27.40 -15.50
CA THR A 9 -2.54 27.15 -15.10
C THR A 9 -2.56 26.80 -13.62
N THR A 10 -2.89 27.78 -12.77
CA THR A 10 -3.29 27.55 -11.38
C THR A 10 -4.57 26.72 -11.41
N ARG A 11 -4.40 25.39 -11.31
CA ARG A 11 -5.51 24.46 -11.11
C ARG A 11 -6.14 24.80 -9.76
N ALA A 12 -7.41 25.18 -9.80
CA ALA A 12 -8.23 25.48 -8.65
C ALA A 12 -8.10 24.39 -7.58
N ASP A 13 -7.95 24.86 -6.34
CA ASP A 13 -7.82 24.08 -5.12
C ASP A 13 -9.14 23.34 -4.86
N ALA A 14 -9.32 22.20 -5.54
CA ALA A 14 -10.34 21.25 -5.15
C ALA A 14 -9.90 20.68 -3.81
N THR A 15 -10.45 21.23 -2.72
CA THR A 15 -10.33 20.68 -1.37
C THR A 15 -10.67 19.20 -1.43
N GLY A 16 -9.63 18.37 -1.48
CA GLY A 16 -9.73 16.93 -1.70
C GLY A 16 -10.34 16.26 -0.48
N SER A 17 -11.67 16.19 -0.43
CA SER A 17 -12.40 15.47 0.61
C SER A 17 -11.93 14.02 0.67
N LEU A 18 -11.90 13.45 1.87
CA LEU A 18 -11.58 12.03 2.03
C LEU A 18 -12.59 11.16 1.26
N PRO A 19 -12.13 10.06 0.64
CA PRO A 19 -13.02 9.07 0.07
C PRO A 19 -13.86 8.38 1.14
N LEU A 20 -15.04 7.90 0.78
CA LEU A 20 -15.86 7.11 1.68
C LEU A 20 -15.22 5.74 1.94
N PRO A 21 -15.40 5.15 3.14
CA PRO A 21 -14.88 3.81 3.45
C PRO A 21 -15.32 2.73 2.44
N GLN A 22 -16.54 2.81 1.89
CA GLN A 22 -16.98 1.86 0.87
C GLN A 22 -16.16 1.96 -0.43
N GLN A 23 -15.72 3.17 -0.80
CA GLN A 23 -14.90 3.37 -1.99
C GLN A 23 -13.50 2.77 -1.80
N LEU A 24 -12.94 2.87 -0.60
CA LEU A 24 -11.67 2.24 -0.27
C LEU A 24 -11.79 0.71 -0.19
N ALA A 25 -12.89 0.20 0.35
CA ALA A 25 -13.15 -1.24 0.40
C ALA A 25 -13.32 -1.87 -1.01
N ALA A 26 -13.82 -1.09 -1.97
CA ALA A 26 -13.96 -1.53 -3.36
C ALA A 26 -12.63 -1.73 -4.08
N LEU A 27 -11.51 -1.17 -3.58
CA LEU A 27 -10.18 -1.32 -4.19
C LEU A 27 -9.64 -2.77 -4.12
N GLY A 28 -10.27 -3.63 -3.31
CA GLY A 28 -9.79 -4.99 -3.09
C GLY A 28 -8.48 -5.01 -2.31
N THR A 29 -7.47 -5.67 -2.87
CA THR A 29 -6.15 -5.82 -2.25
C THR A 29 -5.23 -4.67 -2.66
N VAL A 30 -4.68 -3.95 -1.69
CA VAL A 30 -3.77 -2.82 -1.91
C VAL A 30 -2.54 -2.94 -1.02
N LEU A 31 -1.44 -2.31 -1.41
CA LEU A 31 -0.29 -2.16 -0.51
C LEU A 31 -0.51 -0.93 0.36
N CYS A 32 -0.63 -1.14 1.67
CA CYS A 32 -0.76 -0.07 2.64
C CYS A 32 0.61 0.32 3.18
N LEU A 33 0.93 1.62 3.12
CA LEU A 33 2.06 2.23 3.79
C LEU A 33 1.57 3.11 4.94
N TYR A 34 2.11 2.89 6.13
CA TYR A 34 1.79 3.61 7.35
C TYR A 34 3.05 3.87 8.18
N ARG A 35 3.00 4.81 9.13
CA ARG A 35 4.15 5.11 10.01
C ARG A 35 4.16 4.17 11.21
N ALA A 36 5.30 3.53 11.47
CA ALA A 36 5.47 2.58 12.58
C ALA A 36 5.08 3.19 13.94
N GLN A 37 5.40 4.46 14.17
CA GLN A 37 5.13 5.16 15.43
C GLN A 37 3.64 5.40 15.70
N GLN A 38 2.80 5.35 14.66
CA GLN A 38 1.36 5.62 14.79
C GLN A 38 0.55 4.36 15.16
N GLY A 39 1.21 3.20 15.31
CA GLY A 39 0.61 1.97 15.83
C GLY A 39 0.17 0.99 14.73
N SER A 40 -1.00 1.22 14.12
CA SER A 40 -1.65 0.28 13.20
C SER A 40 -1.78 0.79 11.76
N GLU A 41 -2.10 -0.12 10.85
CA GLU A 41 -2.26 0.11 9.41
C GLU A 41 -3.27 1.21 9.09
N LEU A 42 -4.27 1.40 9.95
CA LEU A 42 -5.33 2.39 9.81
C LEU A 42 -5.14 3.65 10.66
N ALA A 43 -4.07 3.74 11.44
CA ALA A 43 -3.83 4.89 12.30
C ALA A 43 -3.73 6.19 11.49
N GLY A 44 -3.12 6.13 10.31
CA GLY A 44 -3.04 7.28 9.42
C GLY A 44 -4.38 7.63 8.76
N TRP A 45 -5.23 6.65 8.45
CA TRP A 45 -6.60 6.88 7.96
C TRP A 45 -7.44 7.69 8.97
N ASN A 46 -7.38 7.34 10.25
CA ASN A 46 -8.14 8.01 11.32
C ASN A 46 -7.72 9.48 11.53
N GLN A 47 -6.51 9.86 11.10
CA GLN A 47 -5.97 11.21 11.23
C GLN A 47 -6.06 12.01 9.93
N ALA A 48 -6.32 11.33 8.81
CA ALA A 48 -6.37 11.95 7.51
C ALA A 48 -7.56 12.92 7.43
N VAL A 49 -7.35 14.05 6.77
CA VAL A 49 -8.40 15.04 6.48
C VAL A 49 -8.49 15.34 4.99
N ARG A 50 -7.48 14.95 4.22
CA ARG A 50 -7.40 15.17 2.77
C ARG A 50 -6.81 13.96 2.07
N ALA A 51 -7.30 13.68 0.87
CA ALA A 51 -6.74 12.67 -0.02
C ALA A 51 -6.32 13.28 -1.37
N ALA A 52 -5.33 12.69 -2.03
CA ALA A 52 -4.87 13.04 -3.36
C ALA A 52 -4.34 11.80 -4.10
N ILE A 53 -4.31 11.85 -5.42
CA ILE A 53 -3.67 10.82 -6.26
C ILE A 53 -2.28 11.29 -6.67
N GLN A 54 -1.28 10.42 -6.56
CA GLN A 54 0.05 10.62 -7.12
C GLN A 54 0.29 9.54 -8.17
N ALA A 55 0.60 9.96 -9.40
CA ALA A 55 1.13 9.09 -10.44
C ALA A 55 2.59 9.48 -10.69
N GLY A 56 3.50 8.51 -10.66
CA GLY A 56 4.92 8.69 -10.92
C GLY A 56 5.40 7.67 -11.93
N VAL A 57 6.25 8.10 -12.88
CA VAL A 57 6.95 7.19 -13.77
C VAL A 57 8.28 6.84 -13.12
N GLU A 58 8.42 5.60 -12.69
CA GLU A 58 9.67 5.05 -12.20
C GLU A 58 10.35 4.23 -13.30
N SER A 59 11.60 3.81 -13.05
CA SER A 59 12.39 3.06 -14.03
C SER A 59 11.78 1.70 -14.41
N ASP A 60 10.88 1.19 -13.58
CA ASP A 60 10.19 -0.10 -13.72
C ASP A 60 8.73 0.02 -14.20
N GLY A 61 8.20 1.25 -14.33
CA GLY A 61 6.86 1.48 -14.84
C GLY A 61 6.13 2.66 -14.21
N LEU A 62 4.86 2.81 -14.56
CA LEU A 62 3.96 3.78 -13.93
C LEU A 62 3.53 3.24 -12.56
N ARG A 63 3.76 4.05 -11.52
CA ARG A 63 3.29 3.78 -10.16
C ARG A 63 2.23 4.77 -9.77
N GLU A 64 1.10 4.25 -9.33
CA GLU A 64 -0.01 5.05 -8.81
C GLU A 64 -0.17 4.83 -7.32
N SER A 65 -0.46 5.91 -6.60
CA SER A 65 -0.62 5.89 -5.15
C SER A 65 -1.65 6.91 -4.69
N LEU A 66 -2.52 6.50 -3.77
CA LEU A 66 -3.40 7.39 -3.03
C LEU A 66 -2.65 7.90 -1.80
N LEU A 67 -2.53 9.21 -1.69
CA LEU A 67 -1.89 9.90 -0.58
C LEU A 67 -2.94 10.48 0.35
N PHE A 68 -2.77 10.25 1.65
CA PHE A 68 -3.64 10.80 2.68
C PHE A 68 -2.82 11.68 3.61
N PHE A 69 -3.37 12.86 3.91
CA PHE A 69 -2.69 13.91 4.65
C PHE A 69 -3.46 14.23 5.93
N ASP A 70 -2.73 14.43 7.01
CA ASP A 70 -3.27 14.91 8.28
C ASP A 70 -3.53 16.43 8.24
N ARG A 71 -3.95 16.98 9.39
CA ARG A 71 -4.26 18.41 9.56
C ARG A 71 -3.04 19.31 9.40
N ASP A 72 -1.84 18.77 9.63
CA ASP A 72 -0.58 19.47 9.48
C ASP A 72 -0.08 19.41 8.01
N GLY A 73 -0.82 18.72 7.14
CA GLY A 73 -0.49 18.55 5.74
C GLY A 73 0.60 17.51 5.49
N ALA A 74 1.00 16.75 6.50
CA ALA A 74 1.97 15.67 6.36
C ALA A 74 1.28 14.41 5.81
N CYS A 75 1.95 13.69 4.92
CA CYS A 75 1.46 12.40 4.42
C CYS A 75 1.53 11.39 5.57
N CYS A 76 0.37 11.00 6.10
CA CYS A 76 0.21 10.09 7.24
C CYS A 76 -0.14 8.66 6.81
N TRP A 77 -0.70 8.49 5.63
CA TRP A 77 -1.11 7.19 5.10
C TRP A 77 -1.01 7.17 3.58
N ARG A 78 -0.65 6.01 3.01
CA ARG A 78 -0.58 5.84 1.56
C ARG A 78 -1.06 4.45 1.17
N LEU A 79 -1.80 4.38 0.07
CA LEU A 79 -2.16 3.14 -0.58
C LEU A 79 -1.48 3.11 -1.95
N CYS A 80 -0.81 2.03 -2.29
CA CYS A 80 -0.23 1.81 -3.61
C CYS A 80 -1.02 0.73 -4.36
N LEU A 81 -1.22 0.96 -5.66
CA LEU A 81 -1.85 0.00 -6.54
C LEU A 81 -0.98 -1.26 -6.65
N LEU A 82 -1.59 -2.42 -6.50
CA LEU A 82 -0.98 -3.72 -6.76
C LEU A 82 -1.62 -4.36 -8.00
N PRO A 83 -0.93 -5.31 -8.65
CA PRO A 83 -1.55 -6.17 -9.66
C PRO A 83 -2.82 -6.90 -9.18
N ASP A 84 -2.91 -7.15 -7.87
CA ASP A 84 -4.05 -7.79 -7.19
C ASP A 84 -5.21 -6.82 -6.87
N SER A 85 -5.03 -5.52 -7.10
CA SER A 85 -6.05 -4.50 -6.84
C SER A 85 -7.18 -4.54 -7.88
N ASP A 86 -8.38 -4.11 -7.48
CA ASP A 86 -9.45 -3.83 -8.43
C ASP A 86 -9.13 -2.52 -9.18
N PHE A 87 -8.56 -2.67 -10.37
CA PHE A 87 -8.15 -1.53 -11.20
C PHE A 87 -9.31 -0.60 -11.56
N LEU A 88 -10.51 -1.13 -11.78
CA LEU A 88 -11.65 -0.30 -12.18
C LEU A 88 -12.14 0.56 -11.00
N ALA A 89 -12.21 -0.03 -9.80
CA ALA A 89 -12.52 0.73 -8.60
C ALA A 89 -11.45 1.78 -8.29
N TRP A 90 -10.17 1.44 -8.52
CA TRP A 90 -9.06 2.36 -8.38
C TRP A 90 -9.15 3.56 -9.32
N ASP A 91 -9.36 3.31 -10.61
CA ASP A 91 -9.46 4.36 -11.64
C ASP A 91 -10.65 5.30 -11.39
N GLN A 92 -11.81 4.74 -11.02
CA GLN A 92 -12.97 5.55 -10.65
C GLN A 92 -12.74 6.42 -9.42
N LEU A 93 -11.97 5.93 -8.44
CA LEU A 93 -11.62 6.69 -7.25
C LEU A 93 -10.56 7.75 -7.57
N SER A 94 -9.53 7.41 -8.32
CA SER A 94 -8.43 8.32 -8.69
C SER A 94 -8.94 9.51 -9.48
N ALA A 95 -9.88 9.30 -10.40
CA ALA A 95 -10.50 10.36 -11.20
C ALA A 95 -11.26 11.41 -10.37
N ARG A 96 -11.64 11.08 -9.12
CA ARG A 96 -12.36 11.99 -8.21
C ARG A 96 -11.42 12.76 -7.27
N LEU A 97 -10.15 12.38 -7.21
CA LEU A 97 -9.19 12.96 -6.27
C LEU A 97 -8.30 13.99 -6.96
N PRO A 98 -7.88 15.04 -6.24
CA PRO A 98 -6.93 15.99 -6.79
C PRO A 98 -5.60 15.29 -7.06
N THR A 99 -4.96 15.61 -8.19
CA THR A 99 -3.62 15.11 -8.48
C THR A 99 -2.60 15.86 -7.63
N HIS A 100 -1.86 15.14 -6.79
CA HIS A 100 -0.67 15.64 -6.15
C HIS A 100 0.47 15.62 -7.15
N ALA A 101 0.94 16.81 -7.53
CA ALA A 101 2.17 16.92 -8.30
C ALA A 101 3.30 16.33 -7.44
N ALA A 102 3.87 15.21 -7.90
CA ALA A 102 5.12 14.71 -7.36
C ALA A 102 6.15 15.84 -7.51
N GLY A 103 6.47 16.54 -6.40
CA GLY A 103 7.46 17.61 -6.42
C GLY A 103 8.73 17.06 -7.07
N ASN A 104 9.12 17.64 -8.20
CA ASN A 104 10.01 17.06 -9.20
C ASN A 104 11.20 16.31 -8.54
N PRO A 105 11.16 14.97 -8.41
CA PRO A 105 12.23 14.23 -7.75
C PRO A 105 13.51 14.29 -8.60
N HIS A 106 13.39 14.49 -9.92
CA HIS A 106 14.51 14.61 -10.86
C HIS A 106 15.26 15.95 -10.77
N GLY A 107 14.71 16.96 -10.09
CA GLY A 107 15.42 18.20 -9.77
C GLY A 107 16.27 18.12 -8.50
N ARG A 108 16.13 17.06 -7.68
CA ARG A 108 16.90 16.86 -6.45
C ARG A 108 18.06 15.90 -6.70
N GLY A 109 19.29 16.38 -6.47
CA GLY A 109 20.52 15.63 -6.66
C GLY A 109 20.55 14.31 -5.87
N VAL A 110 21.38 13.37 -6.31
CA VAL A 110 21.55 12.04 -5.67
C VAL A 110 21.89 12.17 -4.17
N SER A 111 22.69 13.18 -3.81
CA SER A 111 23.01 13.50 -2.41
C SER A 111 21.77 13.90 -1.61
N GLU A 112 20.91 14.77 -2.14
CA GLU A 112 19.67 15.22 -1.51
C GLU A 112 18.70 14.05 -1.25
N ARG A 113 18.65 13.08 -2.16
CA ARG A 113 17.84 11.85 -2.01
C ARG A 113 18.40 10.95 -0.90
N LEU A 114 19.71 10.83 -0.83
CA LEU A 114 20.38 10.07 0.23
C LEU A 114 20.20 10.75 1.59
N TRP A 115 20.34 12.07 1.64
CA TRP A 115 20.11 12.89 2.84
C TRP A 115 18.67 12.83 3.31
N GLN A 116 17.68 12.87 2.42
CA GLN A 116 16.28 12.66 2.81
C GLN A 116 16.03 11.24 3.32
N ARG A 117 16.63 10.22 2.70
CA ARG A 117 16.54 8.84 3.19
C ARG A 117 17.15 8.71 4.59
N LEU A 118 18.29 9.37 4.84
CA LEU A 118 18.94 9.39 6.15
C LEU A 118 18.15 10.21 7.16
N ALA A 119 17.68 11.40 6.80
CA ALA A 119 16.85 12.25 7.65
C ALA A 119 15.58 11.51 8.09
N ARG A 120 14.87 10.86 7.17
CA ARG A 120 13.68 10.05 7.47
C ARG A 120 13.96 8.88 8.40
N ARG A 121 15.13 8.25 8.27
CA ARG A 121 15.59 7.20 9.19
C ARG A 121 15.90 7.75 10.59
N LEU A 122 16.45 8.96 10.67
CA LEU A 122 16.81 9.60 11.94
C LEU A 122 15.62 10.25 12.65
N THR A 123 14.59 10.70 11.92
CA THR A 123 13.36 11.26 12.48
C THR A 123 12.36 10.20 12.95
N GLY A 124 12.65 8.91 12.76
CA GLY A 124 11.75 7.81 13.11
C GLY A 124 10.50 7.74 12.22
N GLU A 125 10.54 8.40 11.07
CA GLU A 125 9.48 8.44 10.05
C GLU A 125 9.53 7.22 9.13
N GLN A 126 9.88 6.07 9.70
CA GLN A 126 10.01 4.85 8.93
C GLN A 126 8.63 4.32 8.55
N TRP A 127 8.42 4.26 7.25
CA TRP A 127 7.21 3.65 6.68
C TRP A 127 7.29 2.14 6.85
N ARG A 128 6.18 1.56 7.29
CA ARG A 128 5.93 0.12 7.21
C ARG A 128 4.96 -0.12 6.07
N ALA A 129 5.15 -1.24 5.37
CA ALA A 129 4.32 -1.65 4.26
C ALA A 129 3.71 -3.02 4.54
N CYS A 130 2.44 -3.20 4.22
CA CYS A 130 1.77 -4.49 4.25
C CYS A 130 0.64 -4.56 3.23
N PRO A 131 0.48 -5.69 2.54
CA PRO A 131 -0.70 -5.91 1.72
C PRO A 131 -1.93 -6.12 2.60
N VAL A 132 -2.96 -5.31 2.32
CA VAL A 132 -4.22 -5.35 3.06
C VAL A 132 -5.39 -5.42 2.09
N ARG A 133 -6.45 -6.06 2.54
CA ARG A 133 -7.77 -5.87 1.99
C ARG A 133 -8.55 -4.93 2.91
N LEU A 134 -9.14 -3.90 2.32
CA LEU A 134 -9.95 -2.93 3.04
C LEU A 134 -11.42 -3.37 3.06
N HIS A 135 -12.09 -3.12 4.17
CA HIS A 135 -13.48 -3.48 4.40
C HIS A 135 -14.23 -2.27 4.95
N ALA A 136 -15.47 -2.08 4.51
CA ALA A 136 -16.38 -1.09 5.08
C ALA A 136 -17.38 -1.81 5.98
N LEU A 137 -17.26 -1.61 7.28
CA LEU A 137 -18.17 -2.18 8.27
C LEU A 137 -19.29 -1.17 8.52
N ALA A 138 -20.52 -1.54 8.16
CA ALA A 138 -21.70 -0.76 8.50
C ALA A 138 -22.05 -1.00 9.98
N ALA A 139 -22.03 0.07 10.78
CA ALA A 139 -22.60 0.04 12.13
C ALA A 139 -24.05 0.55 12.04
N ALA A 140 -24.99 -0.16 12.68
CA ALA A 140 -26.40 0.21 12.64
C ALA A 140 -26.59 1.66 13.14
N GLY A 141 -27.08 2.54 12.26
CA GLY A 141 -27.34 3.96 12.57
C GLY A 141 -26.13 4.89 12.54
N ALA A 142 -24.93 4.42 12.16
CA ALA A 142 -23.72 5.24 12.11
C ALA A 142 -23.02 5.20 10.74
N GLN A 143 -22.08 6.12 10.54
CA GLN A 143 -21.21 6.13 9.35
C GLN A 143 -20.38 4.85 9.31
N ALA A 144 -20.23 4.27 8.11
CA ALA A 144 -19.43 3.06 7.93
C ALA A 144 -17.99 3.30 8.43
N VAL A 145 -17.41 2.29 9.07
CA VAL A 145 -16.04 2.32 9.59
C VAL A 145 -15.15 1.51 8.66
N LEU A 146 -13.96 2.03 8.38
CA LEU A 146 -12.95 1.30 7.61
C LEU A 146 -12.24 0.29 8.52
N ALA A 147 -12.15 -0.95 8.06
CA ALA A 147 -11.34 -2.00 8.65
C ALA A 147 -10.34 -2.53 7.62
N ALA A 148 -9.25 -3.14 8.08
CA ALA A 148 -8.22 -3.72 7.23
C ALA A 148 -7.92 -5.14 7.71
N SER A 149 -7.77 -6.07 6.78
CA SER A 149 -7.25 -7.40 7.04
C SER A 149 -5.99 -7.61 6.21
N LEU A 150 -4.93 -8.15 6.81
CA LEU A 150 -3.80 -8.66 6.04
C LEU A 150 -4.30 -9.72 5.07
N THR A 151 -3.81 -9.68 3.84
CA THR A 151 -4.22 -10.62 2.79
C THR A 151 -3.00 -11.15 2.06
N PRO A 152 -2.97 -12.45 1.70
CA PRO A 152 -1.98 -12.92 0.75
C PRO A 152 -2.22 -12.23 -0.60
N VAL A 153 -1.15 -12.15 -1.38
CA VAL A 153 -1.13 -11.60 -2.74
C VAL A 153 -0.54 -12.63 -3.69
N SER A 154 -0.83 -12.47 -4.98
CA SER A 154 -0.21 -13.23 -6.06
C SER A 154 1.31 -13.10 -6.06
N ALA A 155 2.01 -14.00 -6.76
CA ALA A 155 3.47 -13.90 -6.93
C ALA A 155 3.89 -12.57 -7.58
N LEU A 156 3.08 -12.06 -8.51
CA LEU A 156 3.29 -10.77 -9.17
C LEU A 156 3.07 -9.60 -8.18
N GLY A 157 2.03 -9.66 -7.35
CA GLY A 157 1.80 -8.69 -6.28
C GLY A 157 2.90 -8.67 -5.23
N ALA A 158 3.48 -9.83 -4.90
CA ALA A 158 4.61 -9.93 -3.98
C ALA A 158 5.89 -9.31 -4.57
N ALA A 159 6.14 -9.51 -5.86
CA ALA A 159 7.25 -8.85 -6.56
C ALA A 159 7.08 -7.32 -6.55
N ALA A 160 5.91 -6.83 -6.98
CA ALA A 160 5.58 -5.40 -6.97
C ALA A 160 5.68 -4.79 -5.56
N THR A 161 5.22 -5.52 -4.53
CA THR A 161 5.35 -5.10 -3.13
C THR A 161 6.80 -4.89 -2.73
N ARG A 162 7.70 -5.84 -3.05
CA ARG A 162 9.13 -5.71 -2.74
C ARG A 162 9.77 -4.51 -3.45
N GLU A 163 9.41 -4.30 -4.72
CA GLU A 163 9.89 -3.16 -5.50
C GLU A 163 9.40 -1.82 -4.92
N ILE A 164 8.17 -1.75 -4.44
CA ILE A 164 7.63 -0.55 -3.78
C ILE A 164 8.32 -0.31 -2.44
N VAL A 165 8.43 -1.33 -1.60
CA VAL A 165 9.12 -1.25 -0.31
C VAL A 165 10.55 -0.77 -0.47
N HIS A 166 11.29 -1.32 -1.43
CA HIS A 166 12.68 -0.96 -1.67
C HIS A 166 12.83 0.48 -2.20
N ALA A 167 11.93 0.92 -3.09
CA ALA A 167 11.94 2.29 -3.61
C ALA A 167 11.68 3.33 -2.51
N GLU A 168 10.67 3.06 -1.67
CA GLU A 168 10.26 3.94 -0.56
C GLU A 168 11.21 3.87 0.65
N GLY A 169 12.06 2.85 0.72
CA GLY A 169 12.89 2.56 1.89
C GLY A 169 12.04 2.18 3.11
N ALA A 170 10.86 1.60 2.87
CA ALA A 170 9.96 1.12 3.90
C ALA A 170 10.43 -0.23 4.47
N GLU A 171 9.90 -0.61 5.62
CA GLU A 171 10.02 -1.96 6.16
C GLU A 171 8.78 -2.75 5.81
N LEU A 172 8.96 -3.96 5.28
CA LEU A 172 7.85 -4.88 5.12
C LEU A 172 7.43 -5.37 6.52
N ALA A 173 6.22 -5.05 6.96
CA ALA A 173 5.69 -5.59 8.20
C ALA A 173 5.53 -7.10 8.03
N ALA A 174 5.92 -7.91 9.02
CA ALA A 174 5.76 -9.36 8.97
C ALA A 174 4.29 -9.72 8.65
N TRP A 175 4.05 -10.25 7.46
CA TRP A 175 2.77 -10.70 6.93
C TRP A 175 3.05 -12.12 6.42
N ASP A 176 2.39 -13.09 7.03
CA ASP A 176 2.81 -14.49 7.14
C ASP A 176 3.60 -15.02 5.92
N ASP A 177 4.92 -15.22 6.13
CA ASP A 177 5.95 -15.56 5.13
C ASP A 177 5.72 -16.91 4.41
N CYS A 178 4.70 -17.68 4.84
CA CYS A 178 4.39 -19.00 4.28
C CYS A 178 4.07 -18.97 2.77
N CYS A 179 3.51 -17.88 2.23
CA CYS A 179 3.14 -17.84 0.81
C CYS A 179 4.28 -17.45 -0.13
N CYS A 180 5.23 -16.61 0.27
CA CYS A 180 6.35 -16.22 -0.59
C CYS A 180 7.33 -17.38 -0.81
N ALA A 181 7.58 -18.19 0.23
CA ALA A 181 8.37 -19.41 0.11
C ALA A 181 7.68 -20.42 -0.83
N GLN A 182 6.36 -20.60 -0.70
CA GLN A 182 5.59 -21.54 -1.52
C GLN A 182 5.46 -21.09 -3.00
N ALA A 183 5.26 -19.80 -3.26
CA ALA A 183 5.23 -19.26 -4.62
C ALA A 183 6.62 -19.31 -5.29
N ALA A 184 7.70 -19.06 -4.54
CA ALA A 184 9.07 -19.25 -5.04
C ALA A 184 9.33 -20.73 -5.40
N LEU A 185 8.91 -21.66 -4.53
CA LEU A 185 8.99 -23.11 -4.79
C LEU A 185 8.14 -23.56 -5.99
N GLN A 186 7.03 -22.90 -6.29
CA GLN A 186 6.21 -23.18 -7.47
C GLN A 186 6.80 -22.58 -8.76
N SER A 187 7.50 -21.44 -8.67
CA SER A 187 8.16 -20.80 -9.81
C SER A 187 9.43 -21.54 -10.25
N VAL A 188 10.11 -22.20 -9.31
CA VAL A 188 11.20 -23.15 -9.57
C VAL A 188 10.57 -24.53 -9.73
N GLY A 189 9.97 -24.79 -10.89
CA GLY A 189 9.31 -26.07 -11.18
C GLY A 189 10.24 -27.27 -10.95
N VAL A 190 10.18 -27.87 -9.77
CA VAL A 190 10.49 -29.28 -9.58
C VAL A 190 9.16 -30.00 -9.72
N GLY A 191 8.99 -30.70 -10.84
CA GLY A 191 7.88 -31.60 -11.03
C GLY A 191 7.82 -32.57 -9.86
N ALA A 192 6.89 -32.34 -8.93
CA ALA A 192 6.55 -33.33 -7.92
C ALA A 192 5.74 -34.40 -8.64
N ALA A 193 6.45 -35.47 -9.01
CA ALA A 193 5.88 -36.69 -9.50
C ALA A 193 4.78 -37.17 -8.55
N HIS A 194 3.70 -37.62 -9.17
CA HIS A 194 2.59 -38.36 -8.57
C HIS A 194 3.15 -39.51 -7.72
N GLY A 195 2.89 -39.48 -6.41
CA GLY A 195 3.40 -40.49 -5.49
C GLY A 195 2.81 -40.29 -4.09
N ASP A 196 1.61 -40.82 -3.92
CA ASP A 196 1.15 -41.55 -2.74
C ASP A 196 1.86 -41.26 -1.40
N LEU A 197 1.13 -40.71 -0.44
CA LEU A 197 1.31 -41.02 0.98
C LEU A 197 0.09 -40.56 1.77
N ALA A 198 -0.81 -41.54 1.91
CA ALA A 198 -1.73 -41.63 3.02
C ALA A 198 -1.02 -41.49 4.37
N ASP A 199 -1.83 -41.15 5.38
CA ASP A 199 -1.57 -41.26 6.80
C ASP A 199 -0.44 -40.41 7.39
N TYR A 200 -0.85 -39.31 8.04
CA TYR A 200 -0.49 -39.09 9.44
C TYR A 200 -1.62 -38.34 10.15
N VAL A 201 -2.61 -39.09 10.63
CA VAL A 201 -3.51 -38.65 11.71
C VAL A 201 -2.76 -38.84 13.02
N PHE A 202 -2.14 -37.79 13.55
CA PHE A 202 -1.65 -37.82 14.93
C PHE A 202 -2.80 -37.46 15.87
N ARG A 203 -3.45 -38.49 16.44
CA ARG A 203 -4.45 -38.35 17.51
C ARG A 203 -3.74 -38.02 18.83
N PRO A 204 -4.21 -37.02 19.59
CA PRO A 204 -3.75 -36.83 20.95
C PRO A 204 -4.51 -37.76 21.91
N ASP A 205 -3.81 -38.07 23.01
CA ASP A 205 -4.27 -38.36 24.37
C ASP A 205 -4.36 -39.80 24.92
N LEU A 206 -3.92 -39.85 26.19
CA LEU A 206 -4.33 -40.67 27.35
C LEU A 206 -3.55 -41.93 27.82
N LYS A 207 -3.08 -41.75 29.08
CA LYS A 207 -2.88 -42.66 30.25
C LYS A 207 -1.49 -43.25 30.46
N ALA A 208 -0.75 -42.90 31.53
CA ALA A 208 -0.99 -43.03 32.98
C ALA A 208 -0.78 -44.46 33.52
N GLY A 209 0.25 -44.63 34.36
CA GLY A 209 0.17 -45.45 35.57
C GLY A 209 1.01 -46.73 35.62
N ARG A 210 2.02 -46.66 36.49
CA ARG A 210 2.88 -47.68 37.12
C ARG A 210 3.97 -48.35 36.29
#